data_AF-A0A183HE27-F1
#
_entry.id   AF-A0A183HE27-F1
#
_cell.length_a   1.000
_cell.length_b   1.000
_cell.length_c   1.000
_cell.angle_alpha   90.00
_cell.angle_beta   90.00
_cell.angle_gamma   90.00
#
_symmetry.space_group_name_H-M   'P 1'
#
loop_
_entity.id
_entity.type
_entity.pdbx_description
1 polymer ?
#
loop_
_entity_poly.entity_id
_entity_poly.type
_entity_poly.pdbx_seq_one_letter_code
_entity_poly.pdbx_strand_id
1 'polypeptide(L)'
;MDTLDEELRARRTAGFQVRAAKRARKGKKLRVIRENNDQFASREKKKRKSRSSFTSELTDVRKKVVKRFRYGPEDADFKAAKMKKAVQRIAD
;
A
#
# COMPACT_ATOMS: atom_id res chain seq x y z
N MET A 1 1.80 22.57 -52.05
CA MET A 1 1.14 21.74 -51.01
C MET A 1 2.07 21.50 -49.82
N ASP A 2 3.35 21.85 -49.93
CA ASP A 2 4.40 21.51 -48.95
C ASP A 2 4.42 22.42 -47.71
N THR A 3 3.87 23.63 -47.80
CA THR A 3 3.87 24.61 -46.69
C THR A 3 2.99 24.19 -45.52
N LEU A 4 1.87 23.51 -45.79
CA LEU A 4 0.91 23.07 -44.78
C LEU A 4 1.47 21.91 -43.93
N ASP A 5 2.24 21.03 -44.58
CA ASP A 5 2.95 19.94 -43.90
C ASP A 5 4.14 20.47 -43.09
N GLU A 6 4.86 21.47 -43.60
CA GLU A 6 5.94 22.16 -42.89
C GLU A 6 5.42 22.85 -41.61
N GLU A 7 4.29 23.56 -41.71
CA GLU A 7 3.64 24.21 -40.56
C GLU A 7 3.16 23.18 -39.52
N LEU A 8 2.61 22.05 -39.96
CA LEU A 8 2.17 20.99 -39.06
C LEU A 8 3.37 20.36 -38.33
N ARG A 9 4.49 20.17 -39.02
CA ARG A 9 5.75 19.69 -38.42
C ARG A 9 6.28 20.69 -37.40
N ALA A 10 6.34 21.98 -37.75
CA ALA A 10 6.78 23.05 -36.86
C ALA A 10 5.92 23.15 -35.59
N ARG A 11 4.59 23.01 -35.72
CA ARG A 11 3.68 23.01 -34.57
C ARG A 11 3.90 21.82 -33.64
N ARG A 12 4.19 20.64 -34.21
CA ARG A 12 4.48 19.42 -33.43
C ARG A 12 5.82 19.51 -32.70
N THR A 13 6.86 20.04 -33.35
CA THR A 13 8.19 20.22 -32.74
C THR A 13 8.15 21.24 -31.61
N ALA A 14 7.50 22.39 -31.81
CA ALA A 14 7.30 23.39 -30.76
C ALA A 14 6.57 22.77 -29.54
N GLY A 15 5.50 22.02 -29.76
CA GLY A 15 4.78 21.31 -28.70
C GLY A 15 5.64 20.27 -27.97
N PHE A 16 6.52 19.57 -28.68
CA PHE A 16 7.46 18.61 -28.09
C PHE A 16 8.49 19.31 -27.20
N GLN A 17 9.10 20.39 -27.68
CA GLN A 17 10.11 21.15 -26.93
C GLN A 17 9.54 21.71 -25.61
N VAL A 18 8.32 22.26 -25.63
CA VAL A 18 7.64 22.73 -24.42
C VAL A 18 7.43 21.59 -23.42
N ARG A 19 7.01 20.40 -23.87
CA ARG A 19 6.84 19.24 -23.00
C ARG A 19 8.17 18.72 -22.46
N ALA A 20 9.22 18.72 -23.28
CA ALA A 20 10.56 18.31 -22.88
C ALA A 20 11.11 19.24 -21.80
N ALA A 21 11.01 20.55 -21.96
CA ALA A 21 11.42 21.54 -20.96
C ALA A 21 10.62 21.39 -19.65
N LYS A 22 9.30 21.19 -19.72
CA LYS A 22 8.46 20.91 -18.54
C LYS A 22 8.87 19.62 -17.82
N ARG A 23 9.26 18.57 -18.55
CA ARG A 23 9.76 17.31 -17.96
C ARG A 23 11.15 17.48 -17.36
N ALA A 24 12.04 18.25 -17.98
CA ALA A 24 13.39 18.49 -17.49
C ALA A 24 13.40 19.25 -16.16
N ARG A 25 12.48 20.21 -15.98
CA ARG A 25 12.33 20.95 -14.71
C ARG A 25 11.71 20.13 -13.58
N LYS A 26 11.06 18.99 -13.88
CA LYS A 26 10.56 18.07 -12.85
C LYS A 26 11.69 17.15 -12.43
N GLY A 27 12.07 17.19 -11.16
CA GLY A 27 13.03 16.25 -10.58
C GLY A 27 12.61 14.81 -10.89
N LYS A 28 13.46 14.07 -11.61
CA LYS A 28 13.22 12.66 -11.92
C LYS A 28 13.33 11.88 -10.61
N LYS A 29 12.20 11.36 -10.12
CA LYS A 29 12.22 10.45 -8.96
C LYS A 29 12.84 9.13 -9.40
N LEU A 30 13.92 8.71 -8.73
CA LEU A 30 14.48 7.37 -8.90
C LEU A 30 13.38 6.35 -8.62
N ARG A 31 12.98 5.60 -9.64
CA ARG A 31 12.10 4.46 -9.47
C ARG A 31 12.99 3.26 -9.19
N VAL A 32 12.84 2.67 -8.02
CA VAL A 32 13.47 1.39 -7.72
C VAL A 32 12.85 0.37 -8.66
N ILE A 33 13.63 -0.12 -9.63
CA ILE A 33 13.27 -1.29 -10.41
C ILE A 33 13.50 -2.47 -9.47
N ARG A 34 12.42 -2.97 -8.86
CA ARG A 34 12.46 -4.28 -8.21
C ARG A 34 12.27 -5.30 -9.31
N GLU A 35 13.33 -6.03 -9.65
CA GLU A 35 13.18 -7.28 -10.36
C GLU A 35 12.29 -8.18 -9.51
N ASN A 36 11.30 -8.77 -10.15
CA ASN A 36 10.19 -9.54 -9.58
C ASN A 36 8.96 -8.71 -9.21
N ASN A 37 8.02 -8.79 -10.16
CA ASN A 37 6.58 -8.84 -9.95
C ASN A 37 6.06 -7.85 -8.92
N ASP A 38 5.62 -6.67 -9.37
CA ASP A 38 4.33 -6.20 -8.89
C ASP A 38 3.81 -4.91 -9.56
N GLN A 39 2.53 -5.00 -9.92
CA GLN A 39 1.51 -3.98 -9.67
C GLN A 39 1.32 -2.88 -10.74
N PHE A 40 0.51 -3.25 -11.74
CA PHE A 40 -0.65 -2.41 -12.07
C PHE A 40 -1.53 -2.26 -10.81
N ALA A 41 -1.38 -1.18 -10.06
CA ALA A 41 -2.32 -0.82 -9.01
C ALA A 41 -2.35 0.69 -8.77
N SER A 42 -2.87 1.43 -9.74
CA SER A 42 -3.42 2.76 -9.47
C SER A 42 -4.85 2.59 -8.98
N ARG A 43 -5.09 2.80 -7.68
CA ARG A 43 -6.27 3.46 -7.08
C ARG A 43 -6.24 3.24 -5.56
N GLU A 44 -6.45 4.34 -4.83
CA GLU A 44 -6.59 4.46 -3.37
C GLU A 44 -5.44 3.94 -2.49
N LYS A 45 -4.66 4.88 -1.96
CA LYS A 45 -3.69 4.61 -0.89
C LYS A 45 -4.42 4.31 0.42
N LYS A 46 -4.99 3.12 0.58
CA LYS A 46 -5.07 2.52 1.92
C LYS A 46 -3.63 2.40 2.40
N LYS A 47 -3.28 3.04 3.52
CA LYS A 47 -1.96 2.88 4.16
C LYS A 47 -1.73 1.37 4.27
N ARG A 48 -0.85 0.81 3.43
CA ARG A 48 -0.49 -0.62 3.50
C ARG A 48 -0.05 -0.83 4.94
N LYS A 49 -0.79 -1.63 5.71
CA LYS A 49 -0.38 -1.99 7.06
C LYS A 49 1.06 -2.47 6.93
N SER A 50 2.00 -1.78 7.58
CA SER A 50 3.41 -2.19 7.52
C SER A 50 3.43 -3.65 7.90
N ARG A 51 3.98 -4.48 7.02
CA ARG A 51 4.14 -5.91 7.27
C ARG A 51 4.83 -6.03 8.64
N SER A 52 4.26 -6.83 9.53
CA SER A 52 4.78 -7.04 10.88
C SER A 52 6.29 -7.32 10.79
N SER A 53 7.11 -6.54 11.48
CA SER A 53 8.55 -6.78 11.57
C SER A 53 8.84 -7.63 12.80
N PHE A 54 9.88 -8.46 12.74
CA PHE A 54 10.31 -9.29 13.88
C PHE A 54 10.51 -8.44 15.15
N THR A 55 11.19 -7.31 15.02
CA THR A 55 11.42 -6.38 16.13
C THR A 55 10.13 -5.75 16.65
N SER A 56 9.16 -5.45 15.77
CA SER A 56 7.86 -4.94 16.21
C SER A 56 7.06 -5.98 16.98
N GLU A 57 7.21 -7.28 16.72
CA GLU A 57 6.51 -8.32 17.49
C GLU A 57 7.05 -8.45 18.91
N LEU A 58 8.36 -8.26 19.10
CA LEU A 58 9.01 -8.29 20.40
C LEU A 58 8.75 -7.03 21.25
N THR A 59 8.49 -5.90 20.61
CA THR A 59 8.33 -4.59 21.28
C THR A 59 6.88 -4.11 21.36
N ASP A 60 5.92 -4.84 20.79
CA ASP A 60 4.51 -4.41 20.78
C ASP A 60 3.84 -4.58 22.15
N VAL A 61 3.63 -3.45 22.84
CA VAL A 61 2.97 -3.35 24.14
C VAL A 61 1.45 -3.24 24.06
N ARG A 62 0.84 -3.37 22.88
CA ARG A 62 -0.63 -3.35 22.75
C ARG A 62 -1.24 -4.48 23.56
N LYS A 63 -2.38 -4.19 24.20
CA LYS A 63 -3.14 -5.13 25.05
C LYS A 63 -3.39 -6.49 24.38
N LYS A 64 -3.59 -6.54 23.06
CA LYS A 64 -3.76 -7.79 22.30
C LYS A 64 -2.49 -8.64 22.26
N VAL A 65 -1.33 -8.02 22.00
CA VAL A 65 -0.04 -8.74 21.95
C VAL A 65 0.35 -9.25 23.32
N VAL A 66 0.23 -8.40 24.34
CA VAL A 66 0.51 -8.76 25.74
C VAL A 66 -0.37 -9.92 26.21
N LYS A 67 -1.66 -9.93 25.81
CA LYS A 67 -2.55 -11.07 26.11
C LYS A 67 -2.12 -12.35 25.41
N ARG A 68 -1.76 -12.28 24.13
CA ARG A 68 -1.26 -13.47 23.40
C ARG A 68 0.04 -14.02 23.99
N PHE A 69 0.93 -13.14 24.46
CA PHE A 69 2.16 -13.57 25.11
C PHE A 69 1.89 -14.27 26.44
N ARG A 70 0.96 -13.76 27.26
CA ARG A 70 0.63 -14.32 28.58
C ARG A 70 -0.22 -15.59 28.52
N TYR A 71 -1.17 -15.66 27.59
CA TYR A 71 -2.20 -16.70 27.55
C TYR A 71 -2.05 -17.64 26.35
N GLY A 72 -0.99 -17.48 25.55
CA GLY A 72 -0.82 -18.18 24.28
C GLY A 72 -1.58 -17.51 23.13
N PRO A 73 -1.43 -18.02 21.89
CA PRO A 73 -2.26 -17.61 20.76
C PRO A 73 -3.74 -17.60 21.18
N GLU A 74 -4.58 -16.77 20.55
CA GLU A 74 -6.03 -16.90 20.76
C GLU A 74 -6.46 -18.26 20.20
N ASP A 75 -6.30 -19.32 21.01
CA ASP A 75 -6.74 -20.67 20.72
C ASP A 75 -8.23 -20.60 20.39
N ALA A 76 -8.62 -21.33 19.35
CA ALA A 76 -10.02 -21.53 19.00
C ALA A 76 -10.85 -21.91 20.26
N ASP A 77 -10.21 -22.60 21.20
CA ASP A 77 -10.77 -23.01 22.49
C ASP A 77 -11.08 -21.86 23.46
N PHE A 78 -10.31 -20.76 23.46
CA PHE A 78 -10.60 -19.60 24.30
C PHE A 78 -11.82 -18.81 23.79
N LYS A 79 -12.01 -18.75 22.46
CA LYS A 79 -13.25 -18.22 21.87
C LYS A 79 -14.44 -19.13 22.17
N ALA A 80 -14.27 -20.44 22.05
CA ALA A 80 -15.33 -21.41 22.37
C ALA A 80 -15.77 -21.31 23.83
N ALA A 81 -14.84 -21.21 24.78
CA ALA A 81 -15.13 -21.07 26.21
C ALA A 81 -15.85 -19.74 26.55
N LYS A 82 -15.46 -18.63 25.91
CA LYS A 82 -16.16 -17.35 26.08
C LYS A 82 -17.59 -17.40 25.55
N MET A 83 -17.81 -18.05 24.41
CA MET A 83 -19.15 -18.22 23.84
C MET A 83 -20.02 -19.12 24.72
N LYS A 84 -19.48 -20.21 25.30
CA LYS A 84 -20.19 -21.05 26.27
C LYS A 84 -20.66 -20.26 27.51
N LYS A 85 -19.81 -19.38 28.07
CA LYS A 85 -20.18 -18.50 29.20
C LYS A 85 -21.26 -17.46 28.85
N ALA A 86 -21.34 -17.02 27.61
CA ALA A 86 -22.35 -16.06 27.17
C ALA A 86 -23.73 -16.73 27.00
N VAL A 87 -23.76 -17.97 26.51
CA VAL A 87 -24.98 -18.76 26.36
C VAL A 87 -25.60 -19.11 27.71
N GLN A 88 -24.80 -19.46 28.72
CA GLN A 88 -25.30 -19.74 30.08
C GLN A 88 -26.00 -18.54 30.72
N ARG A 89 -25.48 -17.32 30.54
CA ARG A 89 -26.09 -16.09 31.08
C ARG A 89 -27.38 -15.65 30.42
N ILE A 90 -27.71 -16.22 29.26
CA ILE A 90 -28.97 -15.96 28.56
C ILE A 90 -30.02 -17.01 28.96
N ALA A 91 -29.59 -18.14 29.52
CA ALA A 91 -30.43 -19.25 29.93
C ALA A 91 -30.79 -19.25 31.42
N ASP A 92 -30.09 -18.44 32.24
CA ASP A 92 -30.47 -18.08 33.61
C ASP A 92 -31.33 -16.80 33.61
#